data_AF-A0ABD5XV59-F1
#
_entry.id   AF-A0ABD5XV59-F1
#
_cell.length_a   1.000
_cell.length_b   1.000
_cell.length_c   1.000
_cell.angle_alpha   90.00
_cell.angle_beta   90.00
_cell.angle_gamma   90.00
#
_symmetry.space_group_name_H-M   'P 1'
#
loop_
_entity.id
_entity.type
_entity.pdbx_description
1 polymer ?
#
loop_
_entity_poly.entity_id
_entity_poly.type
_entity_poly.pdbx_seq_one_letter_code
_entity_poly.pdbx_strand_id
1 'polypeptide(L)'
;MTYTGGYVVACCTECPGALGLDLVPDGALSSIPVPAGAVGDAVETAPRALLDRSHGRFCHRARMFGDGICPRCGGESTATIEVCDDHDGGEEPCSACGVTMPAVVRTTCRVCAEGGIAPGATVVSHRTPFREALAAAGVDRLGYDAFATMLRWPATVTDADGDPALRYDLPTVGGDVVVDGDLDIAVEAVADGQ
;
A
#
# COMPACT_ATOMS: atom_id res chain seq x y z
N MET A 1 -11.05 9.21 -11.27
CA MET A 1 -10.08 8.26 -11.85
C MET A 1 -9.80 8.70 -13.28
N THR A 2 -8.54 8.59 -13.70
CA THR A 2 -8.14 8.77 -15.11
C THR A 2 -7.32 7.56 -15.59
N TYR A 3 -7.24 7.35 -16.90
CA TYR A 3 -6.28 6.43 -17.52
C TYR A 3 -5.34 7.23 -18.43
N THR A 4 -4.06 7.29 -18.08
CA THR A 4 -3.07 8.07 -18.82
C THR A 4 -1.72 7.36 -18.80
N GLY A 5 -1.01 7.38 -19.93
CA GLY A 5 0.35 6.81 -20.02
C GLY A 5 0.49 5.33 -19.65
N GLY A 6 -0.59 4.54 -19.69
CA GLY A 6 -0.56 3.13 -19.24
C GLY A 6 -0.89 2.92 -17.76
N TYR A 7 -1.41 3.95 -17.07
CA TYR A 7 -1.73 3.90 -15.65
C TYR A 7 -3.20 4.21 -15.40
N VAL A 8 -3.82 3.42 -14.53
CA VAL A 8 -5.09 3.77 -13.88
C VAL A 8 -4.75 4.55 -12.61
N VAL A 9 -5.21 5.80 -12.55
CA VAL A 9 -4.93 6.71 -11.44
C VAL A 9 -6.22 7.06 -10.71
N ALA A 10 -6.27 6.79 -9.41
CA ALA A 10 -7.31 7.32 -8.53
C ALA A 10 -6.94 8.75 -8.14
N CYS A 11 -7.88 9.70 -8.23
CA CYS A 11 -7.64 11.11 -7.91
C CYS A 11 -8.73 11.62 -6.98
N CYS A 12 -8.34 12.40 -5.98
CA CYS A 12 -9.23 13.28 -5.23
C CYS A 12 -9.25 14.65 -5.91
N THR A 13 -10.41 15.30 -5.95
CA THR A 13 -10.53 16.66 -6.50
C THR A 13 -10.49 17.74 -5.41
N GLU A 14 -10.39 17.33 -4.14
CA GLU A 14 -10.53 18.20 -2.97
C GLU A 14 -9.27 18.21 -2.09
N CYS A 15 -8.30 17.33 -2.33
CA CYS A 15 -7.03 17.31 -1.60
C CYS A 15 -5.83 17.25 -2.56
N PRO A 16 -4.63 17.62 -2.07
CA PRO A 16 -3.38 17.53 -2.85
C PRO A 16 -3.06 16.11 -3.36
N GLY A 17 -3.62 15.09 -2.72
CA GLY A 17 -3.40 13.68 -3.05
C GLY A 17 -2.43 12.99 -2.09
N ALA A 18 -2.19 11.71 -2.33
CA ALA A 18 -1.20 10.92 -1.59
C ALA A 18 0.13 10.80 -2.35
N LEU A 19 0.16 11.17 -3.64
CA LEU A 19 1.30 11.06 -4.53
C LEU A 19 1.56 12.40 -5.24
N GLY A 20 2.77 12.94 -5.07
CA GLY A 20 3.26 14.16 -5.71
C GLY A 20 4.50 13.88 -6.56
N LEU A 21 4.37 13.04 -7.58
CA LEU A 21 5.46 12.65 -8.49
C LEU A 21 5.26 13.30 -9.87
N ASP A 22 6.34 13.64 -10.57
CA ASP A 22 6.32 14.43 -11.82
C ASP A 22 5.38 13.90 -12.94
N LEU A 23 5.03 12.62 -12.91
CA LEU A 23 4.24 11.96 -13.95
C LEU A 23 2.83 11.53 -13.46
N VAL A 24 2.45 11.86 -12.23
CA VAL A 24 1.09 11.64 -11.73
C VAL A 24 0.30 12.96 -11.72
N PRO A 25 -1.00 12.94 -12.05
CA PRO A 25 -1.84 14.13 -11.99
C PRO A 25 -2.02 14.61 -10.54
N ASP A 26 -2.31 15.90 -10.38
CA ASP A 26 -2.68 16.49 -9.10
C ASP A 26 -3.82 15.72 -8.42
N GLY A 27 -3.77 15.62 -7.09
CA GLY A 27 -4.76 14.88 -6.32
C GLY A 27 -4.64 13.36 -6.41
N ALA A 28 -3.58 12.82 -7.03
CA ALA A 28 -3.39 11.37 -7.17
C ALA A 28 -3.31 10.67 -5.81
N LEU A 29 -4.19 9.70 -5.59
CA LEU A 29 -4.24 8.82 -4.42
C LEU A 29 -3.52 7.49 -4.68
N SER A 30 -3.52 7.03 -5.92
CA SER A 30 -2.81 5.83 -6.36
C SER A 30 -2.53 5.89 -7.86
N SER A 31 -1.48 5.21 -8.31
CA SER A 31 -1.14 5.06 -9.73
C SER A 31 -0.74 3.61 -10.00
N ILE A 32 -1.53 2.90 -10.78
CA ILE A 32 -1.36 1.47 -11.04
C ILE A 32 -1.11 1.23 -12.52
N PRO A 33 0.00 0.59 -12.92
CA PRO A 33 0.23 0.25 -14.31
C PRO A 33 -0.76 -0.82 -14.77
N VAL A 34 -1.47 -0.54 -15.86
CA VAL A 34 -2.45 -1.43 -16.47
C VAL A 34 -2.21 -1.46 -17.99
N PRO A 35 -1.95 -2.64 -18.58
CA PRO A 35 -1.79 -2.75 -20.03
C PRO A 35 -3.02 -2.25 -20.77
N ALA A 36 -2.85 -1.50 -21.87
CA ALA A 36 -3.97 -0.95 -22.64
C ALA A 36 -4.99 -2.00 -23.10
N GLY A 37 -4.54 -3.22 -23.44
CA GLY A 37 -5.43 -4.32 -23.78
C GLY A 37 -6.32 -4.81 -22.63
N ALA A 38 -5.89 -4.61 -21.38
CA ALA A 38 -6.70 -4.90 -20.19
C ALA A 38 -7.65 -3.76 -19.82
N VAL A 39 -7.53 -2.60 -20.47
CA VAL A 39 -8.39 -1.44 -20.28
C VAL A 39 -9.59 -1.49 -21.23
N GLY A 40 -9.34 -1.65 -22.53
CA GLY A 40 -10.40 -1.63 -23.55
C GLY A 40 -11.18 -0.31 -23.54
N ASP A 41 -12.50 -0.38 -23.66
CA ASP A 41 -13.43 0.75 -23.54
C ASP A 41 -13.92 0.98 -22.09
N ALA A 42 -13.35 0.26 -21.12
CA ALA A 42 -13.82 0.30 -19.73
C ALA A 42 -13.53 1.64 -19.04
N VAL A 43 -12.64 2.48 -19.59
CA VAL A 43 -12.41 3.84 -19.06
C VAL A 43 -13.70 4.65 -19.19
N GLU A 44 -14.37 4.55 -20.33
CA GLU A 44 -15.59 5.28 -20.65
C GLU A 44 -16.83 4.55 -20.16
N THR A 45 -16.89 3.23 -20.34
CA THR A 45 -18.13 2.45 -20.11
C THR A 45 -18.28 1.96 -18.68
N ALA A 46 -17.18 1.70 -17.97
CA ALA A 46 -17.21 1.09 -16.63
C ALA A 46 -16.02 1.52 -15.74
N PRO A 47 -15.76 2.83 -15.55
CA PRO A 47 -14.56 3.33 -14.88
C PRO A 47 -14.38 2.80 -13.46
N ARG A 48 -15.47 2.64 -12.69
CA ARG A 48 -15.41 2.07 -11.33
C ARG A 48 -14.99 0.60 -11.34
N ALA A 49 -15.49 -0.19 -12.28
CA ALA A 49 -15.11 -1.59 -12.39
C ALA A 49 -13.63 -1.75 -12.83
N LEU A 50 -13.16 -0.85 -13.71
CA LEU A 50 -11.75 -0.76 -14.08
C LEU A 50 -10.88 -0.39 -12.86
N LEU A 51 -11.29 0.62 -12.09
CA LEU A 51 -10.59 1.03 -10.87
C LEU A 51 -10.46 -0.14 -9.89
N ASP A 52 -11.58 -0.81 -9.63
CA ASP A 52 -11.67 -1.92 -8.69
C ASP A 52 -10.81 -3.10 -9.11
N ARG A 53 -10.90 -3.56 -10.36
CA ARG A 53 -10.09 -4.71 -10.81
C ARG A 53 -8.60 -4.37 -10.83
N SER A 54 -8.24 -3.11 -11.11
CA SER A 54 -6.84 -2.66 -11.11
C SER A 54 -6.26 -2.69 -9.70
N HIS A 55 -7.00 -2.16 -8.72
CA HIS A 55 -6.62 -2.22 -7.31
C HIS A 55 -6.65 -3.63 -6.75
N GLY A 56 -7.65 -4.44 -7.11
CA GLY A 56 -7.72 -5.85 -6.73
C GLY A 56 -6.47 -6.61 -7.18
N ARG A 57 -6.08 -6.46 -8.46
CA ARG A 57 -4.83 -7.03 -8.99
C ARG A 57 -3.61 -6.52 -8.23
N PHE A 58 -3.53 -5.22 -7.98
CA PHE A 58 -2.42 -4.61 -7.23
C PHE A 58 -2.31 -5.18 -5.81
N CYS A 59 -3.40 -5.24 -5.04
CA CYS A 59 -3.40 -5.77 -3.68
C CYS A 59 -3.05 -7.27 -3.67
N HIS A 60 -3.57 -8.07 -4.59
CA HIS A 60 -3.16 -9.48 -4.71
C HIS A 60 -1.67 -9.62 -5.00
N ARG A 61 -1.14 -8.79 -5.91
CA ARG A 61 0.29 -8.77 -6.25
C ARG A 61 1.15 -8.38 -5.04
N ALA A 62 0.73 -7.37 -4.28
CA ALA A 62 1.43 -6.92 -3.07
C ALA A 62 1.47 -8.02 -1.99
N ARG A 63 0.37 -8.74 -1.78
CA ARG A 63 0.30 -9.89 -0.85
C ARG A 63 1.30 -10.99 -1.20
N MET A 64 1.38 -11.35 -2.49
CA MET A 64 2.34 -12.36 -2.97
C MET A 64 3.78 -11.94 -2.69
N PHE A 65 4.13 -10.66 -2.93
CA PHE A 65 5.45 -10.15 -2.57
C PHE A 65 5.69 -10.12 -1.06
N GLY A 66 4.67 -9.81 -0.26
CA GLY A 66 4.74 -9.89 1.19
C GLY A 66 5.12 -11.30 1.65
N ASP A 67 4.63 -12.34 0.97
CA ASP A 67 4.99 -13.74 1.20
C ASP A 67 6.34 -14.16 0.60
N GLY A 68 7.13 -13.22 0.08
CA GLY A 68 8.44 -13.52 -0.51
C GLY A 68 8.34 -14.19 -1.89
N ILE A 69 7.18 -14.15 -2.55
CA ILE A 69 6.91 -14.83 -3.83
C ILE A 69 6.63 -13.81 -4.94
N CYS A 70 7.40 -13.87 -6.02
CA CYS A 70 7.16 -13.06 -7.20
C CYS A 70 5.86 -13.50 -7.92
N PRO A 71 4.87 -12.61 -8.08
CA PRO A 71 3.61 -12.93 -8.75
C PRO A 71 3.72 -13.10 -10.27
N ARG A 72 4.90 -12.82 -10.85
CA ARG A 72 5.17 -12.98 -12.29
C ARG A 72 5.82 -14.32 -12.63
N CYS A 73 6.86 -14.72 -11.90
CA CYS A 73 7.62 -15.94 -12.22
C CYS A 73 7.62 -17.00 -11.11
N GLY A 74 7.04 -16.71 -9.94
CA GLY A 74 7.05 -17.60 -8.77
C GLY A 74 8.38 -17.69 -8.04
N GLY A 75 9.41 -16.95 -8.48
CA GLY A 75 10.71 -16.90 -7.82
C GLY A 75 10.69 -16.11 -6.52
N GLU A 76 11.76 -16.24 -5.74
CA GLU A 76 11.94 -15.51 -4.48
C GLU A 76 11.97 -13.98 -4.70
N SER A 77 11.35 -13.25 -3.78
CA SER A 77 11.39 -11.79 -3.72
C SER A 77 11.82 -11.27 -2.36
N THR A 78 12.45 -10.11 -2.36
CA THR A 78 12.75 -9.34 -1.15
C THR A 78 11.72 -8.25 -0.93
N ALA A 79 11.55 -7.87 0.32
CA ALA A 79 10.83 -6.68 0.74
C ALA A 79 11.74 -5.87 1.68
N THR A 80 11.68 -4.55 1.60
CA THR A 80 12.40 -3.63 2.50
C THR A 80 11.50 -2.46 2.84
N ILE A 81 11.45 -2.08 4.12
CA ILE A 81 10.78 -0.85 4.54
C ILE A 81 11.72 0.32 4.20
N GLU A 82 11.24 1.24 3.38
CA GLU A 82 11.94 2.47 3.03
C GLU A 82 11.31 3.65 3.75
N VAL A 83 12.13 4.33 4.53
CA VAL A 83 11.79 5.55 5.26
C VAL A 83 12.47 6.71 4.54
N CYS A 84 11.76 7.82 4.36
CA CYS A 84 12.37 9.04 3.85
C CYS A 84 12.91 9.87 5.01
N ASP A 85 14.21 10.20 4.96
CA ASP A 85 14.89 10.97 6.01
C ASP A 85 14.32 12.39 6.17
N ASP A 86 13.75 12.94 5.10
CA ASP A 86 13.16 14.29 5.05
C ASP A 86 11.63 14.28 5.27
N HIS A 87 11.04 13.14 5.69
CA HIS A 87 9.59 13.03 5.84
C HIS A 87 9.10 13.73 7.11
N ASP A 88 8.22 14.72 6.96
CA ASP A 88 7.69 15.53 8.07
C ASP A 88 6.30 15.10 8.56
N GLY A 89 5.67 14.12 7.90
CA GLY A 89 4.39 13.55 8.31
C GLY A 89 3.17 14.43 8.03
N GLY A 90 3.29 15.40 7.12
CA GLY A 90 2.20 16.29 6.72
C GLY A 90 1.08 15.62 5.92
N GLU A 91 0.00 16.37 5.68
CA GLU A 91 -1.13 15.96 4.83
C GLU A 91 -0.84 16.05 3.32
N GLU A 92 0.25 16.73 2.95
CA GLU A 92 0.71 16.90 1.58
C GLU A 92 1.82 15.90 1.24
N PRO A 93 1.96 15.47 -0.03
CA PRO A 93 3.08 14.63 -0.43
C PRO A 93 4.42 15.31 -0.12
N CYS A 94 5.33 14.58 0.54
CA CYS A 94 6.67 15.08 0.86
C CYS A 94 7.42 15.47 -0.42
N SER A 95 8.13 16.60 -0.39
CA SER A 95 8.86 17.13 -1.55
C SER A 95 10.07 16.28 -1.95
N ALA A 96 10.59 15.43 -1.06
CA ALA A 96 11.73 14.55 -1.31
C ALA A 96 11.31 13.17 -1.86
N CYS A 97 10.34 12.51 -1.23
CA CYS A 97 9.92 11.15 -1.61
C CYS A 97 8.61 11.10 -2.43
N GLY A 98 7.88 12.22 -2.50
CA GLY A 98 6.66 12.36 -3.31
C GLY A 98 5.46 11.58 -2.79
N VAL A 99 5.45 11.15 -1.52
CA VAL A 99 4.33 10.45 -0.90
C VAL A 99 3.94 11.08 0.43
N THR A 100 2.69 10.87 0.88
CA THR A 100 2.23 11.30 2.22
C THR A 100 2.56 10.28 3.32
N MET A 101 2.78 9.02 2.95
CA MET A 101 3.08 7.94 3.89
C MET A 101 4.50 8.06 4.44
N PRO A 102 4.73 7.93 5.76
CA PRO A 102 6.06 8.09 6.35
C PRO A 102 7.06 7.01 5.97
N ALA A 103 6.55 5.87 5.49
CA ALA A 103 7.35 4.81 4.93
C ALA A 103 6.53 3.99 3.94
N VAL A 104 7.24 3.29 3.06
CA VAL A 104 6.68 2.40 2.06
C VAL A 104 7.46 1.09 2.03
N VAL A 105 6.85 0.02 1.53
CA VAL A 105 7.55 -1.25 1.34
C VAL A 105 7.97 -1.37 -0.13
N ARG A 106 9.27 -1.40 -0.38
CA ARG A 106 9.84 -1.74 -1.68
C ARG A 106 9.96 -3.26 -1.80
N THR A 107 9.51 -3.80 -2.91
CA THR A 107 9.58 -5.23 -3.21
C THR A 107 10.34 -5.46 -4.51
N THR A 108 11.14 -6.52 -4.60
CA THR A 108 11.91 -6.85 -5.82
C THR A 108 12.13 -8.36 -5.94
N CYS A 109 11.82 -8.92 -7.10
CA CYS A 109 12.12 -10.32 -7.42
C CYS A 109 13.61 -10.51 -7.73
N ARG A 110 14.23 -11.51 -7.10
CA ARG A 110 15.65 -11.85 -7.32
C ARG A 110 15.93 -12.49 -8.69
N VAL A 111 14.88 -12.92 -9.41
CA VAL A 111 15.00 -13.62 -10.70
C VAL A 111 14.73 -12.69 -11.88
N CYS A 112 13.57 -12.04 -11.91
CA CYS A 112 13.12 -11.24 -13.05
C CYS A 112 13.12 -9.73 -12.81
N ALA A 113 13.62 -9.28 -11.65
CA ALA A 113 13.64 -7.88 -11.22
C ALA A 113 12.25 -7.19 -11.15
N GLU A 114 11.18 -7.94 -11.32
CA GLU A 114 9.81 -7.47 -11.15
C GLU A 114 9.61 -7.01 -9.69
N GLY A 115 9.04 -5.82 -9.50
CA GLY A 115 8.93 -5.24 -8.17
C GLY A 115 8.01 -4.02 -8.13
N GLY A 116 8.10 -3.25 -7.07
CA GLY A 116 7.34 -2.02 -6.91
C GLY A 116 7.31 -1.55 -5.46
N ILE A 117 6.58 -0.48 -5.24
CA ILE A 117 6.39 0.12 -3.93
C ILE A 117 4.90 -0.01 -3.56
N ALA A 118 4.61 -0.33 -2.30
CA ALA A 118 3.26 -0.39 -1.77
C ALA A 118 3.20 0.08 -0.31
N PRO A 119 2.04 0.52 0.19
CA PRO A 119 1.84 0.75 1.61
C PRO A 119 2.03 -0.56 2.40
N GLY A 120 2.66 -0.50 3.58
CA GLY A 120 2.94 -1.69 4.40
C GLY A 120 1.70 -2.53 4.69
N ALA A 121 0.62 -1.90 5.18
CA ALA A 121 -0.66 -2.55 5.42
C ALA A 121 -1.21 -3.30 4.19
N THR A 122 -0.96 -2.83 2.97
CA THR A 122 -1.38 -3.53 1.74
C THR A 122 -0.60 -4.82 1.54
N VAL A 123 0.72 -4.80 1.78
CA VAL A 123 1.63 -5.94 1.61
C VAL A 123 1.29 -7.07 2.58
N VAL A 124 0.93 -6.74 3.82
CA VAL A 124 0.60 -7.73 4.87
C VAL A 124 -0.90 -7.98 5.06
N SER A 125 -1.76 -7.43 4.19
CA SER A 125 -3.22 -7.40 4.37
C SER A 125 -3.94 -8.75 4.44
N HIS A 126 -3.30 -9.85 4.07
CA HIS A 126 -3.84 -11.21 4.17
C HIS A 126 -3.47 -11.91 5.47
N ARG A 127 -2.57 -11.33 6.27
CA ARG A 127 -2.09 -11.86 7.55
C ARG A 127 -2.93 -11.30 8.70
N THR A 128 -2.99 -12.04 9.81
CA THR A 128 -3.55 -11.54 11.07
C THR A 128 -2.60 -10.50 11.66
N PRO A 129 -3.08 -9.36 12.20
CA PRO A 129 -4.50 -8.98 12.38
C PRO A 129 -5.11 -8.16 11.23
N PHE A 130 -4.35 -7.75 10.21
CA PHE A 130 -4.87 -6.91 9.12
C PHE A 130 -6.06 -7.53 8.36
N ARG A 131 -6.05 -8.84 8.14
CA ARG A 131 -7.17 -9.54 7.50
C ARG A 131 -8.47 -9.42 8.31
N GLU A 132 -8.37 -9.49 9.64
CA GLU A 132 -9.51 -9.35 10.55
C GLU A 132 -9.99 -7.90 10.60
N ALA A 133 -9.06 -6.93 10.61
CA ALA A 133 -9.38 -5.51 10.52
C ALA A 133 -10.14 -5.18 9.21
N LEU A 134 -9.71 -5.75 8.08
CA LEU A 134 -10.43 -5.61 6.79
C LEU A 134 -11.84 -6.22 6.87
N ALA A 135 -11.96 -7.42 7.42
CA ALA A 135 -13.26 -8.09 7.57
C ALA A 135 -14.22 -7.30 8.48
N ALA A 136 -13.72 -6.75 9.59
CA ALA A 136 -14.49 -5.91 10.51
C ALA A 136 -14.93 -4.59 9.86
N ALA A 137 -14.14 -4.05 8.94
CA ALA A 137 -14.50 -2.90 8.11
C ALA A 137 -15.50 -3.23 6.98
N GLY A 138 -15.97 -4.48 6.89
CA GLY A 138 -16.92 -4.92 5.86
C GLY A 138 -16.29 -5.14 4.48
N VAL A 139 -14.97 -5.26 4.40
CA VAL A 139 -14.26 -5.53 3.14
C VAL A 139 -14.28 -7.03 2.86
N ASP A 140 -15.11 -7.45 1.91
CA ASP A 140 -15.30 -8.85 1.49
C ASP A 140 -14.45 -9.24 0.27
N ARG A 141 -14.03 -8.25 -0.53
CA ARG A 141 -13.20 -8.42 -1.73
C ARG A 141 -12.10 -7.38 -1.83
N LEU A 142 -11.00 -7.74 -2.47
CA LEU A 142 -9.98 -6.76 -2.84
C LEU A 142 -10.46 -5.91 -4.02
N GLY A 143 -10.17 -4.61 -3.92
CA GLY A 143 -10.61 -3.58 -4.86
C GLY A 143 -10.15 -2.21 -4.37
N TYR A 144 -10.73 -1.14 -4.92
CA TYR A 144 -10.36 0.20 -4.50
C TYR A 144 -10.74 0.47 -3.04
N ASP A 145 -11.93 0.05 -2.61
CA ASP A 145 -12.39 0.27 -1.24
C ASP A 145 -11.49 -0.44 -0.21
N ALA A 146 -11.02 -1.65 -0.51
CA ALA A 146 -10.06 -2.35 0.33
C ALA A 146 -8.75 -1.55 0.47
N PHE A 147 -8.21 -1.06 -0.65
CA PHE A 147 -7.00 -0.24 -0.67
C PHE A 147 -7.19 1.07 0.11
N ALA A 148 -8.30 1.78 -0.12
CA ALA A 148 -8.64 3.01 0.56
C ALA A 148 -8.84 2.80 2.07
N THR A 149 -9.43 1.68 2.50
CA THR A 149 -9.57 1.33 3.92
C THR A 149 -8.20 1.15 4.58
N MET A 150 -7.26 0.44 3.93
CA MET A 150 -5.92 0.24 4.48
C MET A 150 -5.13 1.54 4.60
N LEU A 151 -5.31 2.49 3.66
CA LEU A 151 -4.68 3.80 3.74
C LEU A 151 -5.22 4.67 4.88
N ARG A 152 -6.37 4.32 5.47
CA ARG A 152 -6.90 5.00 6.67
C ARG A 152 -6.29 4.49 7.97
N TRP A 153 -5.40 3.51 7.90
CA TRP A 153 -4.64 3.03 9.05
C TRP A 153 -3.26 3.68 9.00
N PRO A 154 -3.07 4.84 9.65
CA PRO A 154 -1.80 5.55 9.61
C PRO A 154 -0.72 4.66 10.23
N ALA A 155 0.39 4.51 9.51
CA ALA A 155 1.59 3.90 10.05
C ALA A 155 2.43 4.98 10.74
N THR A 156 3.07 4.62 11.85
CA THR A 156 4.22 5.36 12.38
C THR A 156 5.48 4.53 12.19
N VAL A 157 6.59 5.18 11.87
CA VAL A 157 7.89 4.50 11.76
C VAL A 157 8.46 4.35 13.17
N THR A 158 8.87 3.13 13.49
CA THR A 158 9.57 2.77 14.73
C THR A 158 10.83 1.99 14.37
N ASP A 159 11.64 1.64 15.37
CA ASP A 159 12.77 0.74 15.24
C ASP A 159 12.42 -0.60 15.90
N ALA A 160 12.76 -1.70 15.25
CA ALA A 160 12.72 -3.04 15.80
C ALA A 160 14.06 -3.72 15.51
N ASP A 161 14.80 -4.06 16.56
CA ASP A 161 16.13 -4.69 16.47
C ASP A 161 17.16 -3.95 15.59
N GLY A 162 17.04 -2.62 15.50
CA GLY A 162 17.95 -1.77 14.71
C GLY A 162 17.55 -1.60 13.24
N ASP A 163 16.40 -2.15 12.84
CA ASP A 163 15.82 -1.99 11.51
C ASP A 163 14.49 -1.22 11.57
N PRO A 164 14.13 -0.47 10.50
CA PRO A 164 12.85 0.23 10.44
C PRO A 164 11.67 -0.73 10.51
N ALA A 165 10.68 -0.38 11.32
CA ALA A 165 9.42 -1.09 11.48
C ALA A 165 8.23 -0.12 11.37
N LEU A 166 7.06 -0.67 11.06
CA LEU A 166 5.80 0.07 10.92
C LEU A 166 4.87 -0.30 12.07
N ARG A 167 4.51 0.69 12.89
CA ARG A 167 3.51 0.55 13.95
C ARG A 167 2.15 1.06 13.45
N TYR A 168 1.11 0.27 13.66
CA TYR A 168 -0.28 0.56 13.32
C TYR A 168 -1.18 0.47 14.55
N ASP A 169 -2.07 1.43 14.70
CA ASP A 169 -3.24 1.34 15.60
C ASP A 169 -4.42 0.78 14.79
N LEU A 170 -4.65 -0.53 14.88
CA LEU A 170 -5.74 -1.19 14.17
C LEU A 170 -6.99 -1.25 15.06
N PRO A 171 -8.19 -0.92 14.53
CA PRO A 171 -9.41 -0.81 15.33
C PRO A 171 -9.89 -2.13 15.96
N THR A 172 -9.35 -3.27 15.50
CA THR A 172 -9.73 -4.61 15.97
C THR A 172 -8.77 -5.18 17.00
N VAL A 173 -7.69 -4.48 17.34
CA VAL A 173 -6.62 -4.98 18.21
C VAL A 173 -6.52 -4.05 19.43
N GLY A 174 -6.49 -4.61 20.63
CA GLY A 174 -6.32 -3.84 21.88
C GLY A 174 -4.88 -3.46 22.17
N GLY A 175 -4.10 -3.13 21.13
CA GLY A 175 -2.65 -3.00 21.16
C GLY A 175 -2.09 -2.50 19.84
N ASP A 176 -0.84 -2.08 19.87
CA ASP A 176 -0.10 -1.65 18.69
C ASP A 176 0.29 -2.88 17.86
N VAL A 177 0.08 -2.80 16.55
CA VAL A 177 0.50 -3.84 15.60
C VAL A 177 1.79 -3.39 14.93
N VAL A 178 2.87 -4.11 15.17
CA VAL A 178 4.19 -3.82 14.62
C VAL A 178 4.48 -4.78 13.46
N VAL A 179 4.91 -4.22 12.34
CA VAL A 179 5.43 -4.93 11.17
C VAL A 179 6.91 -4.61 11.04
N ASP A 180 7.79 -5.59 11.23
CA ASP A 180 9.25 -5.38 11.20
C ASP A 180 9.82 -5.41 9.77
N GLY A 181 11.16 -5.31 9.68
CA GLY A 181 11.90 -5.32 8.42
C GLY A 181 11.73 -6.59 7.58
N ASP A 182 11.45 -7.72 8.22
CA ASP A 182 11.17 -9.02 7.57
C ASP A 182 9.67 -9.20 7.26
N LEU A 183 8.84 -8.18 7.58
CA LEU A 183 7.39 -8.18 7.49
C LEU A 183 6.70 -9.18 8.43
N ASP A 184 7.39 -9.59 9.48
CA ASP A 184 6.78 -10.33 10.58
C ASP A 184 5.92 -9.38 11.42
N ILE A 185 4.86 -9.94 12.00
CA ILE A 185 3.81 -9.16 12.65
C ILE A 185 3.74 -9.53 14.12
N ALA A 186 3.93 -8.54 14.99
CA ALA A 186 3.75 -8.65 16.42
C ALA A 186 2.60 -7.74 16.89
N VAL A 187 1.90 -8.17 17.93
CA VAL A 187 0.96 -7.33 18.67
C VAL A 187 1.61 -6.98 20.00
N GLU A 188 1.93 -5.71 20.17
CA GLU A 188 2.46 -5.15 21.41
C GLU A 188 1.28 -4.69 22.27
N ALA A 189 1.23 -5.13 23.52
CA ALA A 189 0.23 -4.61 24.45
C ALA A 189 0.48 -3.11 24.65
N VAL A 190 -0.59 -2.31 24.67
CA VAL A 190 -0.47 -0.92 25.12
C VAL A 190 0.05 -0.97 26.56
N ALA A 191 1.25 -0.43 26.80
CA ALA A 191 1.73 -0.31 28.17
C ALA A 191 0.75 0.58 28.93
N ASP A 192 0.02 0.00 29.90
CA ASP A 192 -0.80 0.76 30.84
C ASP A 192 0.09 1.85 31.46
N GLY A 193 -0.18 3.11 31.12
CA GLY A 193 0.61 4.25 31.56
C GLY A 193 0.75 4.30 33.08
N GLN A 194 2.00 4.43 33.53
CA GLN A 194 2.34 4.90 34.88
C GLN A 194 2.24 6.42 34.97
#